data_AF-A0A068VET1-F1
#
_entry.id   AF-A0A068VET1-F1
#
_cell.length_a   1.000
_cell.length_b   1.000
_cell.length_c   1.000
_cell.angle_alpha   90.00
_cell.angle_beta   90.00
_cell.angle_gamma   90.00
#
_symmetry.space_group_name_H-M   'P 1'
#
loop_
_entity.id
_entity.type
_entity.pdbx_description
1 polymer ?
#
loop_
_entity_poly.entity_id
_entity_poly.type
_entity_poly.pdbx_seq_one_letter_code
_entity_poly.pdbx_strand_id
1 'polypeptide(L)'
;MAAASGSDLSSEMEVDAFRRLFPLSFHERHLLKSIRPDGRTLGKARDTIISLGAVTSANGSALTKIGCTTMLAAIKLEVMTPTVESPDEGCIAIDFHMPPICSPIVRPGRPAEAAPVVAKQLSGTILRQVMATA
;
A
#
# COMPACT_ATOMS: atom_id res chain seq x y z
N MET A 1 44.05 13.95 -11.22
CA MET A 1 43.63 12.97 -12.24
C MET A 1 42.12 12.83 -12.12
N ALA A 2 41.38 13.56 -12.93
CA ALA A 2 39.91 13.63 -12.92
C ALA A 2 39.38 13.16 -14.28
N ALA A 3 38.11 12.72 -14.28
CA ALA A 3 37.22 12.41 -15.41
C ALA A 3 36.95 10.91 -15.68
N ALA A 4 35.78 10.45 -15.21
CA ALA A 4 34.92 9.48 -15.88
C ALA A 4 33.53 9.52 -15.20
N SER A 5 32.66 10.45 -15.61
CA SER A 5 31.30 10.59 -15.06
C SER A 5 30.31 11.05 -16.14
N GLY A 6 30.43 10.50 -17.35
CA GLY A 6 29.67 10.95 -18.53
C GLY A 6 28.95 9.85 -19.32
N SER A 7 29.22 8.56 -19.08
CA SER A 7 28.65 7.43 -19.83
C SER A 7 27.35 6.85 -19.23
N ASP A 8 27.09 7.12 -17.96
CA ASP A 8 26.08 6.33 -17.22
C ASP A 8 24.67 6.89 -17.42
N LEU A 9 24.54 8.22 -17.54
CA LEU A 9 23.25 8.92 -17.66
C LEU A 9 22.51 8.61 -18.97
N SER A 10 23.22 8.47 -20.10
CA SER A 10 22.58 8.13 -21.38
C SER A 10 22.03 6.71 -21.37
N SER A 11 22.76 5.78 -20.76
CA SER A 11 22.33 4.38 -20.63
C SER A 11 21.12 4.23 -19.69
N GLU A 12 21.10 4.98 -18.59
CA GLU A 12 19.95 5.01 -17.68
C GLU A 12 18.70 5.58 -18.36
N MET A 13 18.86 6.67 -19.12
CA MET A 13 17.77 7.26 -19.90
C MET A 13 17.23 6.31 -20.97
N GLU A 14 18.09 5.54 -21.65
CA GLU A 14 17.69 4.52 -22.62
C GLU A 14 16.91 3.38 -21.96
N VAL A 15 17.33 2.93 -20.78
CA VAL A 15 16.62 1.87 -20.03
C VAL A 15 15.26 2.36 -19.54
N ASP A 16 15.19 3.58 -19.02
CA ASP A 16 13.94 4.16 -18.51
C ASP A 16 12.95 4.47 -19.65
N ALA A 17 13.47 4.90 -20.81
CA ALA A 17 12.70 5.04 -22.04
C ALA A 17 12.19 3.67 -22.54
N PHE A 18 13.05 2.66 -22.58
CA PHE A 18 12.68 1.30 -23.01
C PHE A 18 11.61 0.69 -22.10
N ARG A 19 11.70 0.91 -20.79
CA ARG A 19 10.68 0.51 -19.81
C ARG A 19 9.31 1.14 -20.08
N ARG A 20 9.28 2.43 -20.47
CA ARG A 20 8.03 3.16 -20.76
C ARG A 20 7.45 2.79 -22.12
N LEU A 21 8.28 2.60 -23.13
CA LEU A 21 7.86 2.30 -24.51
C LEU A 21 7.44 0.83 -24.69
N PHE A 22 8.15 -0.11 -24.05
CA PHE A 22 7.94 -1.55 -24.24
C PHE A 22 7.84 -2.29 -22.89
N PRO A 23 6.79 -2.04 -22.09
CA PRO A 23 6.68 -2.57 -20.74
C PRO A 23 6.63 -4.11 -20.69
N LEU A 24 5.92 -4.76 -21.62
CA LEU A 24 5.81 -6.22 -21.67
C LEU A 24 7.17 -6.87 -21.92
N SER A 25 7.84 -6.50 -23.01
CA SER A 25 9.16 -7.05 -23.37
C SER A 25 10.22 -6.74 -22.31
N PHE A 26 10.13 -5.58 -21.65
CA PHE A 26 11.00 -5.24 -20.52
C PHE A 26 10.81 -6.24 -19.36
N HIS A 27 9.57 -6.49 -18.93
CA HIS A 27 9.29 -7.40 -17.83
C HIS A 27 9.57 -8.87 -18.18
N GLU A 28 9.27 -9.31 -19.40
CA GLU A 28 9.57 -10.67 -19.87
C GLU A 28 11.07 -10.99 -19.79
N ARG A 29 11.93 -10.07 -20.24
CA ARG A 29 13.39 -10.23 -20.16
C ARG A 29 13.89 -10.38 -18.72
N HIS A 30 13.26 -9.71 -17.77
CA HIS A 30 13.58 -9.78 -16.35
C HIS A 30 13.10 -11.11 -15.74
N LEU A 31 11.89 -11.54 -16.09
CA LEU A 31 11.32 -12.82 -15.65
C LEU A 31 12.13 -14.02 -16.17
N LEU A 32 12.59 -14.00 -17.42
CA LEU A 32 13.47 -15.04 -17.98
C LEU A 32 14.79 -15.18 -17.20
N LYS A 33 15.28 -14.07 -16.64
CA LYS A 33 16.48 -14.05 -15.79
C LYS A 33 16.18 -14.32 -14.32
N SER A 34 14.93 -14.63 -13.96
CA SER A 34 14.48 -14.84 -12.57
C SER A 34 14.75 -13.66 -11.63
N ILE A 35 14.81 -12.44 -12.18
CA ILE A 35 15.13 -11.22 -11.44
C ILE A 35 14.00 -10.21 -11.65
N ARG A 36 13.63 -9.48 -10.60
CA ARG A 36 12.67 -8.37 -10.69
C ARG A 36 13.35 -7.11 -11.22
N PRO A 37 12.62 -6.17 -11.83
CA PRO A 37 13.20 -4.90 -12.29
C PRO A 37 13.90 -4.08 -11.18
N ASP A 38 13.55 -4.31 -9.91
CA ASP A 38 14.20 -3.67 -8.75
C ASP A 38 15.46 -4.44 -8.27
N GLY A 39 15.96 -5.41 -9.05
CA GLY A 39 17.13 -6.25 -8.69
C GLY A 39 16.87 -7.36 -7.66
N ARG A 40 15.63 -7.52 -7.20
CA ARG A 40 15.25 -8.52 -6.18
C ARG A 40 14.92 -9.89 -6.81
N THR A 41 15.11 -10.97 -6.06
CA THR A 41 14.63 -12.30 -6.46
C THR A 41 13.10 -12.36 -6.45
N LEU A 42 12.51 -13.32 -7.18
CA LEU A 42 11.06 -13.43 -7.33
C LEU A 42 10.32 -13.63 -5.99
N GLY A 43 10.92 -14.39 -5.06
CA GLY A 43 10.33 -14.67 -3.74
C GLY A 43 10.58 -13.60 -2.67
N LYS A 44 11.40 -12.57 -2.93
CA LYS A 44 11.76 -11.59 -1.91
C LYS A 44 10.79 -10.41 -1.88
N ALA A 45 10.22 -10.16 -0.69
CA ALA A 45 9.37 -9.01 -0.42
C ALA A 45 10.16 -7.69 -0.52
N ARG A 46 9.44 -6.55 -0.54
CA ARG A 46 10.07 -5.23 -0.37
C ARG A 46 10.45 -5.08 1.11
N ASP A 47 11.45 -4.26 1.38
CA ASP A 47 11.80 -3.92 2.75
C ASP A 47 10.60 -3.28 3.46
N THR A 48 10.31 -3.73 4.67
CA THR A 48 9.12 -3.37 5.43
C THR A 48 9.53 -2.79 6.78
N ILE A 49 9.18 -1.53 6.99
CA ILE A 49 9.43 -0.80 8.24
C ILE A 49 8.08 -0.53 8.89
N ILE A 50 7.92 -0.91 10.15
CA ILE A 50 6.70 -0.70 10.92
C ILE A 50 7.05 0.20 12.11
N SER A 51 6.34 1.32 12.23
CA SER A 51 6.41 2.22 13.37
C SER A 51 5.07 2.21 14.08
N LEU A 52 5.06 1.75 15.34
CA LEU A 52 3.88 1.69 16.18
C LEU A 52 3.69 3.02 16.91
N GLY A 53 2.44 3.41 17.17
CA GLY A 53 2.13 4.64 17.92
C GLY A 53 2.38 5.93 17.14
N ALA A 54 2.30 5.90 15.81
CA ALA A 54 2.53 7.07 14.96
C ALA A 54 1.50 8.20 15.16
N VAL A 55 0.30 7.87 15.66
CA VAL A 55 -0.79 8.81 15.95
C VAL A 55 -1.12 8.72 17.43
N THR A 56 -0.82 9.78 18.18
CA THR A 56 -1.03 9.86 19.64
C THR A 56 -2.50 10.00 20.02
N SER A 57 -3.35 10.52 19.13
CA SER A 57 -4.78 10.72 19.39
C SER A 57 -5.64 9.47 19.23
N ALA A 58 -5.08 8.39 18.67
CA ALA A 58 -5.77 7.12 18.46
C ALA A 58 -5.37 6.11 19.55
N ASN A 59 -6.29 5.22 19.92
CA ASN A 59 -6.03 4.16 20.91
C ASN A 59 -4.95 3.18 20.41
N GLY A 60 -4.89 2.95 19.11
CA GLY A 60 -3.83 2.19 18.46
C GLY A 60 -3.50 2.80 17.11
N SER A 61 -2.23 2.81 16.73
CA SER A 61 -1.82 3.27 15.40
C SER A 61 -0.55 2.59 14.93
N ALA A 62 -0.41 2.46 13.61
CA ALA A 62 0.75 1.90 12.96
C ALA A 62 1.00 2.60 11.62
N LEU A 63 2.23 3.08 11.43
CA LEU A 63 2.74 3.56 10.15
C LEU A 63 3.63 2.49 9.55
N THR A 64 3.21 1.92 8.43
CA THR A 64 3.94 0.86 7.73
C THR A 64 4.45 1.36 6.39
N LYS A 65 5.75 1.19 6.13
CA LYS A 65 6.40 1.53 4.86
C LYS A 65 6.92 0.27 4.20
N ILE A 66 6.41 -0.03 3.01
CA ILE A 66 6.83 -1.16 2.17
C ILE A 66 7.51 -0.58 0.92
N GLY A 67 8.84 -0.49 0.95
CA GLY A 67 9.62 0.21 -0.08
C GLY A 67 9.20 1.67 -0.25
N CYS A 68 8.57 2.00 -1.39
CA CYS A 68 8.04 3.33 -1.69
C CYS A 68 6.56 3.54 -1.30
N THR A 69 5.89 2.51 -0.79
CA THR A 69 4.47 2.58 -0.40
C THR A 69 4.38 2.79 1.11
N THR A 70 3.72 3.87 1.55
CA THR A 70 3.50 4.16 2.97
C THR A 70 2.00 4.11 3.27
N MET A 71 1.65 3.44 4.37
CA MET A 71 0.27 3.26 4.84
C MET A 71 0.20 3.63 6.32
N LEU A 72 -0.82 4.39 6.70
CA LEU A 72 -1.12 4.72 8.08
C LEU A 72 -2.45 4.06 8.47
N ALA A 73 -2.44 3.28 9.54
CA ALA A 73 -3.63 2.72 10.16
C ALA A 73 -3.77 3.28 11.58
N ALA A 74 -5.00 3.61 11.96
CA ALA A 74 -5.35 4.06 13.29
C ALA A 74 -6.67 3.42 13.73
N ILE A 75 -6.75 3.07 15.00
CA ILE A 75 -7.92 2.47 15.64
C ILE A 75 -8.36 3.44 16.73
N LYS A 76 -9.62 3.85 16.65
CA LYS A 76 -10.28 4.65 17.66
C LYS A 76 -11.41 3.82 18.27
N LEU A 77 -11.47 3.82 19.60
CA LEU A 77 -12.50 3.11 20.35
C LEU A 77 -13.39 4.14 21.04
N GLU A 78 -14.70 3.99 20.89
CA GLU A 78 -15.70 4.81 21.53
C GLU A 78 -16.78 3.91 22.14
N VAL A 79 -17.30 4.31 23.30
CA VAL A 79 -18.44 3.62 23.93
C VAL A 79 -19.70 4.13 23.24
N MET A 80 -20.42 3.22 22.60
CA MET A 80 -21.66 3.52 21.88
C MET A 80 -22.78 2.64 22.41
N THR A 81 -24.00 3.17 22.44
CA THR A 81 -25.20 2.40 22.75
C THR A 81 -25.48 1.43 21.59
N PRO A 82 -25.63 0.11 21.85
CA PRO A 82 -25.89 -0.85 20.80
C PRO A 82 -27.27 -0.61 20.15
N THR A 83 -27.44 -1.15 18.95
CA THR A 83 -28.71 -1.07 18.23
C THR A 83 -29.76 -1.97 18.88
N VAL A 84 -31.05 -1.63 18.71
CA VAL A 84 -32.17 -2.42 19.28
C VAL A 84 -32.23 -3.84 18.68
N GLU A 85 -31.70 -4.01 17.47
CA GLU A 85 -31.68 -5.28 16.74
C GLU A 85 -30.65 -6.28 17.32
N SER A 86 -29.54 -5.80 17.87
CA SER A 86 -28.47 -6.65 18.42
C SER A 86 -27.84 -6.00 19.68
N PRO A 87 -28.47 -6.14 20.85
CA PRO A 87 -28.01 -5.49 22.08
C PRO A 87 -26.68 -6.05 22.62
N ASP A 88 -26.34 -7.29 22.27
CA ASP A 88 -25.14 -8.00 22.75
C ASP A 88 -23.93 -7.84 21.82
N GLU A 89 -24.08 -7.15 20.69
CA GLU A 89 -23.03 -7.00 19.68
C GLU A 89 -22.54 -5.55 19.55
N GLY A 90 -21.22 -5.40 19.35
CA GLY A 90 -20.59 -4.13 19.03
C GLY A 90 -20.58 -3.84 17.52
N CYS A 91 -20.28 -2.60 17.15
CA CYS A 91 -20.09 -2.19 15.75
C CYS A 91 -18.61 -1.95 15.44
N ILE A 92 -18.16 -2.41 14.27
CA ILE A 92 -16.82 -2.12 13.73
C ILE A 92 -17.00 -1.47 12.35
N ALA A 93 -16.61 -0.20 12.26
CA ALA A 93 -16.51 0.52 10.98
C ALA A 93 -15.06 0.52 10.50
N ILE A 94 -14.83 0.15 9.24
CA ILE A 94 -13.51 0.15 8.61
C ILE A 94 -13.56 1.06 7.40
N ASP A 95 -12.90 2.19 7.52
CA ASP A 95 -12.78 3.17 6.45
C ASP A 95 -11.38 3.15 5.86
N PHE A 96 -11.32 3.30 4.53
CA PHE A 96 -10.06 3.44 3.82
C PHE A 96 -10.10 4.70 2.97
N HIS A 97 -9.15 5.60 3.21
CA HIS A 97 -9.01 6.83 2.48
C HIS A 97 -7.74 6.81 1.63
N MET A 98 -7.87 7.22 0.37
CA MET A 98 -6.77 7.41 -0.55
C MET A 98 -6.76 8.88 -1.01
N PRO A 99 -6.09 9.79 -0.29
CA PRO A 99 -6.03 11.19 -0.68
C PRO A 99 -5.17 11.41 -1.94
N PRO A 100 -5.31 12.57 -2.63
CA PRO A 100 -4.56 12.90 -3.85
C PRO A 100 -3.02 12.86 -3.70
N ILE A 101 -2.50 13.04 -2.48
CA ILE A 101 -1.07 12.92 -2.18
C ILE A 101 -0.53 11.49 -2.39
N CYS A 102 -1.39 10.48 -2.36
CA CYS A 102 -0.98 9.08 -2.51
C CYS A 102 -0.67 8.70 -3.96
N SER A 103 -1.32 9.33 -4.95
CA SER A 103 -1.13 9.00 -6.36
C SER A 103 -1.67 10.10 -7.27
N PRO A 104 -0.97 10.45 -8.37
CA PRO A 104 -1.46 11.42 -9.35
C PRO A 104 -2.74 10.96 -10.08
N ILE A 105 -3.09 9.67 -9.98
CA ILE A 105 -4.34 9.12 -10.55
C ILE A 105 -5.55 9.61 -9.75
N VAL A 106 -5.37 9.89 -8.45
CA VAL A 106 -6.44 10.34 -7.57
C VAL A 106 -6.57 11.85 -7.68
N ARG A 107 -7.65 12.31 -8.32
CA ARG A 107 -7.95 13.74 -8.43
C ARG A 107 -8.74 14.24 -7.21
N PRO A 108 -8.49 15.47 -6.74
CA PRO A 108 -9.35 16.10 -5.73
C PRO A 108 -10.81 16.12 -6.20
N GLY A 109 -11.74 15.67 -5.34
CA GLY A 109 -13.18 15.71 -5.59
C GLY A 109 -13.81 14.40 -6.11
N ARG A 110 -13.04 13.50 -6.73
CA ARG A 110 -13.53 12.14 -7.05
C ARG A 110 -12.85 11.14 -6.10
N PRO A 111 -13.60 10.34 -5.32
CA PRO A 111 -12.98 9.28 -4.53
C PRO A 111 -12.28 8.28 -5.46
N ALA A 112 -11.14 7.75 -5.02
CA ALA A 112 -10.45 6.72 -5.77
C ALA A 112 -11.33 5.46 -5.87
N GLU A 113 -11.54 4.92 -7.08
CA GLU A 113 -12.32 3.69 -7.29
C GLU A 113 -11.79 2.50 -6.49
N ALA A 114 -10.49 2.46 -6.26
CA ALA A 114 -9.86 1.43 -5.45
C ALA A 114 -10.20 1.53 -3.95
N ALA A 115 -10.53 2.72 -3.45
CA ALA A 115 -10.73 2.93 -2.02
C ALA A 115 -11.90 2.13 -1.42
N PRO A 116 -13.13 2.17 -1.97
CA PRO A 116 -14.24 1.38 -1.44
C PRO A 116 -14.03 -0.13 -1.59
N VAL A 117 -13.33 -0.56 -2.65
CA VAL A 117 -13.01 -1.98 -2.86
C VAL A 117 -12.09 -2.51 -1.77
N VAL A 118 -11.02 -1.76 -1.47
CA VAL A 118 -10.07 -2.11 -0.41
C VAL A 118 -10.75 -2.09 0.95
N ALA A 119 -11.55 -1.07 1.26
CA ALA A 119 -12.32 -1.00 2.51
C ALA A 119 -13.20 -2.25 2.71
N LYS A 120 -13.96 -2.64 1.66
CA LYS A 120 -14.84 -3.81 1.71
C LYS A 120 -14.05 -5.11 1.89
N GLN A 121 -12.92 -5.28 1.20
CA GLN A 121 -12.07 -6.46 1.34
C GLN A 121 -11.47 -6.58 2.76
N LEU A 122 -11.01 -5.45 3.32
CA LEU A 122 -10.48 -5.40 4.69
C LEU A 122 -11.59 -5.73 5.69
N SER A 123 -12.76 -5.11 5.55
CA SER A 123 -13.92 -5.39 6.40
C SER A 123 -14.32 -6.86 6.36
N GLY A 124 -14.46 -7.45 5.17
CA GLY A 124 -14.79 -8.87 5.03
C GLY A 124 -13.74 -9.80 5.63
N THR A 125 -12.44 -9.47 5.52
CA THR A 125 -11.37 -10.30 6.08
C THR A 125 -11.33 -10.21 7.61
N ILE A 126 -11.47 -9.01 8.16
CA ILE A 126 -11.43 -8.78 9.61
C ILE A 126 -12.66 -9.37 10.29
N LEU A 127 -13.86 -9.09 9.79
CA LEU A 127 -15.11 -9.62 10.36
C LEU A 127 -15.15 -11.15 10.27
N ARG A 128 -14.69 -11.74 9.16
CA ARG A 128 -14.59 -13.19 9.03
C ARG A 128 -13.65 -13.81 10.08
N GLN A 129 -12.51 -13.18 10.33
CA GLN A 129 -11.57 -13.66 11.33
C GLN A 129 -12.15 -13.58 12.74
N VAL A 130 -12.84 -12.47 13.06
CA VAL A 130 -13.50 -12.27 14.35
C VAL A 130 -14.55 -13.36 14.61
N MET A 131 -15.41 -13.66 13.63
CA MET A 131 -16.41 -14.72 13.76
C MET A 131 -15.83 -16.14 13.79
N ALA A 132 -14.61 -16.35 13.28
CA ALA A 132 -13.94 -17.65 13.36
C ALA A 132 -13.25 -17.91 14.70
N THR A 133 -13.05 -16.85 15.51
CA THR A 133 -12.35 -16.91 16.80
C THR A 133 -13.26 -16.71 18.01
N ALA A 134 -14.52 -16.33 17.81
CA ALA A 134 -15.57 -16.27 18.82
C ALA A 134 -16.37 -17.58 18.86
#